data_AF-A0A229RX78-F1
#
_entry.id   AF-A0A229RX78-F1
#
_cell.length_a   1.000
_cell.length_b   1.000
_cell.length_c   1.000
_cell.angle_alpha   90.00
_cell.angle_beta   90.00
_cell.angle_gamma   90.00
#
_symmetry.space_group_name_H-M   'P 1'
#
loop_
_entity.id
_entity.type
_entity.pdbx_description
1 polymer ?
#
loop_
_entity_poly.entity_id
_entity_poly.type
_entity_poly.pdbx_seq_one_letter_code
_entity_poly.pdbx_strand_id
1 'polypeptide(L)'
;MVGLIRDTWAKSEPFIPEISQFFYGMLFTLAPATRDFFPINMEVQRGRLVRALVHIVQMVDRPDDLVPFLTQLGRDHRKFGVIPRHYEAVGTALLASLKNHLGPDWTPEVERAWAEAFTIVARAMQEAAAADVNPASWSATVLEHRRLTWDLALVRVQPEFAVPYQPGQYMSVEVPQRPRLWRYLSPANAPREDGGIEFHVRAVDGGWVSRAIVSHTQPGDVWRLGPPLGRLAVDRADDRGVLMIAGGTGVAPLRAILDDLAQWGENPKVQLFYGGPSREDLYDLDELRALAATNPWLTVTPVIEHGDEAPGCVQGTLAEAVTQQGSWPGHRILVAGSPAMIRATVSRMLVAGSALDQIAYDPFTID
;
A
#
# COMPACT_ATOMS: atom_id res chain seq x y z
N MET A 1 -22.64 20.32 -13.02
CA MET A 1 -22.34 19.27 -12.02
C MET A 1 -20.95 19.44 -11.42
N VAL A 2 -19.85 19.22 -12.18
CA VAL A 2 -18.46 19.27 -11.66
C VAL A 2 -18.11 20.57 -10.92
N GLY A 3 -18.43 21.75 -11.49
CA GLY A 3 -18.17 23.03 -10.84
C GLY A 3 -18.85 23.17 -9.47
N LEU A 4 -20.14 22.80 -9.38
CA LEU A 4 -20.89 22.82 -8.12
C LEU A 4 -20.25 21.94 -7.04
N ILE A 5 -19.79 20.74 -7.41
CA ILE A 5 -19.14 19.81 -6.48
C ILE A 5 -17.82 20.42 -5.98
N ARG A 6 -16.98 20.98 -6.86
CA ARG A 6 -15.72 21.61 -6.46
C ARG A 6 -15.93 22.80 -5.55
N ASP A 7 -16.83 23.71 -5.93
CA ASP A 7 -17.08 24.94 -5.18
C ASP A 7 -17.64 24.62 -3.78
N THR A 8 -18.60 23.70 -3.69
CA THR A 8 -19.20 23.30 -2.41
C THR A 8 -18.28 22.41 -1.57
N TRP A 9 -17.41 21.62 -2.19
CA TRP A 9 -16.36 20.90 -1.48
C TRP A 9 -15.35 21.86 -0.86
N ALA A 10 -14.87 22.87 -1.60
CA ALA A 10 -13.93 23.86 -1.08
C ALA A 10 -14.50 24.62 0.13
N LYS A 11 -15.80 24.92 0.13
CA LYS A 11 -16.50 25.52 1.28
C LYS A 11 -16.62 24.56 2.48
N SER A 12 -16.67 23.25 2.22
CA SER A 12 -16.78 22.21 3.25
C SER A 12 -15.42 21.84 3.87
N GLU A 13 -14.31 22.11 3.18
CA GLU A 13 -12.96 21.71 3.57
C GLU A 13 -12.54 22.13 5.00
N PRO A 14 -12.86 23.34 5.49
CA PRO A 14 -12.53 23.75 6.86
C PRO A 14 -13.24 22.93 7.95
N PHE A 15 -14.30 22.20 7.60
CA PHE A 15 -15.22 21.54 8.55
C PHE A 15 -15.32 20.03 8.33
N ILE A 16 -14.32 19.49 7.65
CA ILE A 16 -14.18 18.08 7.37
C ILE A 16 -14.23 17.19 8.63
N PRO A 17 -13.63 17.57 9.78
CA PRO A 17 -13.77 16.80 11.02
C PRO A 17 -15.22 16.64 11.47
N GLU A 18 -16.00 17.72 11.45
CA GLU A 18 -17.41 17.78 11.84
C GLU A 18 -18.28 17.00 10.86
N ILE A 19 -18.06 17.17 9.56
CA ILE A 19 -18.74 16.43 8.49
C ILE A 19 -18.52 14.93 8.65
N SER A 20 -17.27 14.51 8.93
CA SER A 20 -16.91 13.11 9.14
C SER A 20 -17.59 12.55 10.41
N GLN A 21 -17.59 13.31 11.51
CA GLN A 21 -18.27 12.90 12.73
C GLN A 21 -19.78 12.74 12.52
N PHE A 22 -20.44 13.71 11.89
CA PHE A 22 -21.87 13.64 11.58
C PHE A 22 -22.17 12.47 10.64
N PHE A 23 -21.33 12.26 9.62
CA PHE A 23 -21.47 11.17 8.66
C PHE A 23 -21.52 9.81 9.36
N TYR A 24 -20.55 9.50 10.23
CA TYR A 24 -20.52 8.21 10.91
C TYR A 24 -21.68 8.07 11.92
N GLY A 25 -22.06 9.16 12.60
CA GLY A 25 -23.23 9.16 13.48
C GLY A 25 -24.52 8.82 12.73
N MET A 26 -24.71 9.44 11.56
CA MET A 26 -25.85 9.19 10.69
C MET A 26 -25.81 7.78 10.09
N LEU A 27 -24.65 7.34 9.58
CA LEU A 27 -24.47 6.00 9.01
C LEU A 27 -24.83 4.90 10.02
N PHE A 28 -24.35 5.00 11.25
CA PHE A 28 -24.65 4.01 12.29
C PHE A 28 -26.08 4.11 12.83
N THR A 29 -26.75 5.24 12.64
CA THR A 29 -28.18 5.38 12.92
C THR A 29 -29.03 4.73 11.83
N LEU A 30 -28.71 4.98 10.56
CA LEU A 30 -29.43 4.45 9.40
C LEU A 30 -29.21 2.95 9.19
N ALA A 31 -27.98 2.48 9.42
CA ALA A 31 -27.58 1.09 9.22
C ALA A 31 -26.67 0.61 10.38
N PRO A 32 -27.22 0.30 11.56
CA PRO A 32 -26.43 -0.03 12.76
C PRO A 32 -25.44 -1.18 12.57
N ALA A 33 -25.79 -2.20 11.78
CA ALA A 33 -24.93 -3.34 11.48
C ALA A 33 -23.60 -2.94 10.80
N THR A 34 -23.53 -1.78 10.13
CA THR A 34 -22.30 -1.30 9.50
C THR A 34 -21.21 -0.95 10.53
N ARG A 35 -21.57 -0.75 11.80
CA ARG A 35 -20.59 -0.51 12.88
C ARG A 35 -19.57 -1.63 12.97
N ASP A 36 -19.97 -2.87 12.66
CA ASP A 36 -19.10 -4.03 12.71
C ASP A 36 -18.05 -4.08 11.60
N PHE A 37 -18.14 -3.21 10.58
CA PHE A 37 -17.13 -3.13 9.52
C PHE A 37 -15.92 -2.28 9.91
N PHE A 38 -16.05 -1.48 10.97
CA PHE A 38 -15.05 -0.52 11.38
C PHE A 38 -14.35 -0.91 12.68
N PRO A 39 -13.09 -0.50 12.87
CA PRO A 39 -12.39 -0.69 14.14
C PRO A 39 -13.08 -0.01 15.31
N ILE A 40 -12.67 -0.37 16.54
CA ILE A 40 -13.18 0.27 17.76
C ILE A 40 -12.77 1.75 17.77
N ASN A 41 -11.48 2.02 17.53
CA ASN A 41 -10.98 3.39 17.37
C ASN A 41 -11.23 3.88 15.94
N MET A 42 -12.02 4.95 15.81
CA MET A 42 -12.43 5.54 14.53
C MET A 42 -11.55 6.69 14.05
N GLU A 43 -10.57 7.14 14.83
CA GLU A 43 -9.78 8.35 14.50
C GLU A 43 -9.07 8.23 13.15
N VAL A 44 -8.28 7.17 12.97
CA VAL A 44 -7.59 6.87 11.69
C VAL A 44 -8.60 6.65 10.56
N GLN A 45 -9.73 6.01 10.86
CA GLN A 45 -10.75 5.68 9.86
C GLN A 45 -11.47 6.93 9.33
N ARG A 46 -11.69 7.95 10.18
CA ARG A 46 -12.25 9.24 9.76
C ARG A 46 -11.35 9.92 8.74
N GLY A 47 -10.02 9.93 8.97
CA GLY A 47 -9.05 10.49 8.02
C GLY A 47 -9.06 9.76 6.67
N ARG A 48 -9.17 8.43 6.67
CA ARG A 48 -9.22 7.62 5.42
C ARG A 48 -10.41 7.95 4.54
N LEU A 49 -11.60 8.06 5.12
CA LEU A 49 -12.81 8.45 4.37
C LEU A 49 -12.63 9.81 3.71
N VAL A 50 -12.18 10.80 4.49
CA VAL A 50 -11.95 12.16 4.01
C VAL A 50 -10.99 12.15 2.83
N ARG A 51 -9.87 11.44 2.95
CA ARG A 51 -8.87 11.38 1.89
C ARG A 51 -9.40 10.75 0.61
N ALA A 52 -10.22 9.71 0.73
CA ALA A 52 -10.90 9.10 -0.42
C ALA A 52 -11.87 10.09 -1.08
N LEU A 53 -12.66 10.83 -0.30
CA LEU A 53 -13.56 11.87 -0.82
C LEU A 53 -12.79 13.01 -1.51
N VAL A 54 -11.72 13.53 -0.89
CA VAL A 54 -10.83 14.53 -1.50
C VAL A 54 -10.32 14.02 -2.85
N HIS A 55 -9.84 12.79 -2.90
CA HIS A 55 -9.30 12.21 -4.13
C HIS A 55 -10.36 12.10 -5.23
N ILE A 56 -11.56 11.62 -4.91
CA ILE A 56 -12.69 11.52 -5.83
C ILE A 56 -13.08 12.90 -6.36
N VAL A 57 -13.18 13.91 -5.49
CA VAL A 57 -13.52 15.29 -5.89
C VAL A 57 -12.42 15.90 -6.76
N GLN A 58 -11.15 15.67 -6.44
CA GLN A 58 -10.02 16.16 -7.24
C GLN A 58 -10.00 15.57 -8.65
N MET A 59 -10.40 14.31 -8.80
CA MET A 59 -10.40 13.57 -10.07
C MET A 59 -11.74 13.59 -10.83
N VAL A 60 -12.74 14.33 -10.35
CA VAL A 60 -14.10 14.31 -10.94
C VAL A 60 -14.15 14.74 -12.42
N ASP A 61 -13.14 15.46 -12.91
CA ASP A 61 -12.98 15.86 -14.32
C ASP A 61 -11.97 15.00 -15.10
N ARG A 62 -11.46 13.92 -14.49
CA ARG A 62 -10.49 12.97 -15.07
C ARG A 62 -11.04 11.54 -14.97
N PRO A 63 -12.07 11.19 -15.78
CA PRO A 63 -12.71 9.88 -15.70
C PRO A 63 -11.73 8.72 -15.95
N ASP A 64 -10.75 8.90 -16.83
CA ASP A 64 -9.74 7.89 -17.16
C ASP A 64 -8.85 7.52 -15.96
N ASP A 65 -8.67 8.45 -15.01
CA ASP A 65 -7.94 8.21 -13.77
C ASP A 65 -8.87 7.74 -12.64
N LEU A 66 -10.08 8.31 -12.56
CA LEU A 66 -11.04 8.04 -11.49
C LEU A 66 -11.64 6.63 -11.57
N VAL A 67 -12.01 6.16 -12.76
CA VAL A 67 -12.66 4.86 -12.94
C VAL A 67 -11.77 3.69 -12.48
N PRO A 68 -10.47 3.63 -12.83
CA PRO A 68 -9.57 2.61 -12.29
C PRO A 68 -9.47 2.64 -10.76
N PHE A 69 -9.41 3.84 -10.15
CA PHE A 69 -9.40 3.99 -8.70
C PHE A 69 -10.68 3.43 -8.05
N LEU A 70 -11.85 3.83 -8.57
CA LEU A 70 -13.14 3.36 -8.05
C LEU A 70 -13.34 1.85 -8.24
N THR A 71 -12.88 1.31 -9.38
CA THR A 71 -12.90 -0.13 -9.65
C THR A 71 -12.12 -0.89 -8.60
N GLN A 72 -10.89 -0.42 -8.30
CA GLN A 72 -10.05 -1.04 -7.28
C GLN A 72 -10.66 -0.90 -5.88
N LEU A 73 -11.22 0.27 -5.56
CA LEU A 73 -11.87 0.53 -4.28
C LEU A 73 -13.10 -0.38 -4.07
N GLY A 74 -13.90 -0.58 -5.12
CA GLY A 74 -15.05 -1.48 -5.09
C GLY A 74 -14.66 -2.94 -4.82
N ARG A 75 -13.63 -3.44 -5.51
CA ARG A 75 -13.07 -4.77 -5.26
C ARG A 75 -12.56 -4.92 -3.82
N ASP A 76 -11.81 -3.91 -3.35
CA ASP A 76 -11.26 -3.91 -2.00
C ASP A 76 -12.34 -3.92 -0.92
N HIS A 77 -13.47 -3.23 -1.15
CA HIS A 77 -14.57 -3.15 -0.20
C HIS A 77 -15.29 -4.48 0.05
N ARG A 78 -15.15 -5.47 -0.85
CA ARG A 78 -15.75 -6.81 -0.68
C ARG A 78 -15.29 -7.47 0.61
N LYS A 79 -14.01 -7.28 1.01
CA LYS A 79 -13.45 -7.92 2.22
C LYS A 79 -14.09 -7.45 3.53
N PHE A 80 -14.77 -6.30 3.51
CA PHE A 80 -15.51 -5.79 4.66
C PHE A 80 -16.96 -6.29 4.72
N GLY A 81 -17.42 -7.07 3.73
CA GLY A 81 -18.82 -7.52 3.64
C GLY A 81 -19.79 -6.44 3.18
N VAL A 82 -19.30 -5.43 2.44
CA VAL A 82 -20.16 -4.38 1.86
C VAL A 82 -21.08 -4.98 0.81
N ILE A 83 -22.37 -4.65 0.89
CA ILE A 83 -23.42 -5.09 -0.04
C ILE A 83 -24.23 -3.87 -0.50
N PRO A 84 -25.03 -3.98 -1.59
CA PRO A 84 -25.73 -2.84 -2.19
C PRO A 84 -26.49 -1.94 -1.20
N ARG A 85 -27.24 -2.51 -0.25
CA ARG A 85 -28.00 -1.73 0.75
C ARG A 85 -27.13 -0.80 1.62
N HIS A 86 -25.83 -1.11 1.78
CA HIS A 86 -24.94 -0.26 2.56
C HIS A 86 -24.59 1.03 1.80
N TYR A 87 -24.56 1.00 0.46
CA TYR A 87 -24.32 2.20 -0.35
C TYR A 87 -25.45 3.22 -0.20
N GLU A 88 -26.71 2.77 -0.11
CA GLU A 88 -27.85 3.66 0.13
C GLU A 88 -27.69 4.44 1.43
N ALA A 89 -27.39 3.74 2.54
CA ALA A 89 -27.17 4.37 3.84
C ALA A 89 -25.97 5.33 3.83
N VAL A 90 -24.89 4.98 3.14
CA VAL A 90 -23.71 5.85 2.97
C VAL A 90 -24.07 7.10 2.18
N GLY A 91 -24.82 6.98 1.09
CA GLY A 91 -25.27 8.10 0.29
C GLY A 91 -26.13 9.06 1.11
N THR A 92 -27.16 8.55 1.79
CA THR A 92 -28.01 9.36 2.66
C THR A 92 -27.21 10.06 3.76
N ALA A 93 -26.28 9.35 4.42
CA ALA A 93 -25.44 9.93 5.45
C ALA A 93 -24.53 11.04 4.91
N LEU A 94 -23.90 10.82 3.75
CA LEU A 94 -22.99 11.79 3.12
C LEU A 94 -23.74 13.08 2.74
N LEU A 95 -24.88 12.95 2.04
CA LEU A 95 -25.69 14.09 1.62
C LEU A 95 -26.23 14.85 2.84
N ALA A 96 -26.67 14.15 3.89
CA ALA A 96 -27.13 14.78 5.13
C ALA A 96 -26.01 15.56 5.83
N SER A 97 -24.79 15.02 5.88
CA SER A 97 -23.63 15.71 6.45
C SER A 97 -23.30 17.00 5.69
N LEU A 98 -23.25 16.93 4.36
CA LEU A 98 -22.96 18.09 3.52
C LEU A 98 -24.06 19.14 3.66
N LYS A 99 -25.34 18.74 3.65
CA LYS A 99 -26.49 19.63 3.85
C LYS A 99 -26.45 20.35 5.19
N ASN A 100 -26.20 19.61 6.27
CA ASN A 100 -26.12 20.17 7.62
C ASN A 100 -25.03 21.24 7.73
N HIS A 101 -23.94 21.06 6.97
CA HIS A 101 -22.77 21.92 7.05
C HIS A 101 -22.83 23.12 6.08
N LEU A 102 -23.21 22.90 4.83
CA LEU A 102 -23.29 23.94 3.81
C LEU A 102 -24.45 24.92 4.03
N GLY A 103 -25.50 24.51 4.76
CA GLY A 103 -26.60 25.40 5.15
C GLY A 103 -27.23 26.08 3.92
N PRO A 104 -27.25 27.43 3.84
CA PRO A 104 -27.82 28.15 2.69
C PRO A 104 -27.17 27.83 1.33
N ASP A 105 -25.91 27.38 1.32
CA ASP A 105 -25.20 26.98 0.10
C ASP A 105 -25.66 25.61 -0.43
N TRP A 106 -26.47 24.86 0.33
CA TRP A 106 -27.08 23.61 -0.10
C TRP A 106 -28.37 23.87 -0.90
N THR A 107 -28.23 24.26 -2.16
CA THR A 107 -29.36 24.47 -3.07
C THR A 107 -29.86 23.14 -3.67
N PRO A 108 -31.08 23.10 -4.25
CA PRO A 108 -31.58 21.91 -4.96
C PRO A 108 -30.65 21.42 -6.07
N GLU A 109 -29.95 22.33 -6.75
CA GLU A 109 -28.96 21.99 -7.80
C GLU A 109 -27.70 21.34 -7.19
N VAL A 110 -27.26 21.81 -6.02
CA VAL A 110 -26.12 21.22 -5.28
C VAL A 110 -26.49 19.83 -4.79
N GLU A 111 -27.67 19.66 -4.20
CA GLU A 111 -28.16 18.35 -3.74
C GLU A 111 -28.21 17.34 -4.89
N ARG A 112 -28.77 17.75 -6.03
CA ARG A 112 -28.83 16.90 -7.23
C ARG A 112 -27.45 16.53 -7.74
N ALA A 113 -26.52 17.49 -7.80
CA ALA A 113 -25.15 17.24 -8.27
C ALA A 113 -24.40 16.23 -7.38
N TRP A 114 -24.52 16.34 -6.05
CA TRP A 114 -23.93 15.40 -5.12
C TRP A 114 -24.58 14.01 -5.16
N ALA A 115 -25.92 13.95 -5.30
CA ALA A 115 -26.64 12.69 -5.46
C ALA A 115 -26.23 11.94 -6.74
N GLU A 116 -26.15 12.65 -7.87
CA GLU A 116 -25.70 12.10 -9.15
C GLU A 116 -24.26 11.60 -9.08
N ALA A 117 -23.34 12.39 -8.51
CA ALA A 117 -21.95 11.99 -8.34
C ALA A 117 -21.79 10.76 -7.44
N PHE A 118 -22.50 10.72 -6.31
CA PHE A 118 -22.50 9.55 -5.44
C PHE A 118 -23.03 8.31 -6.17
N THR A 119 -24.10 8.45 -6.95
CA THR A 119 -24.68 7.34 -7.72
C THR A 119 -23.70 6.76 -8.73
N ILE A 120 -22.95 7.62 -9.44
CA ILE A 120 -21.90 7.20 -10.39
C ILE A 120 -20.80 6.43 -9.65
N VAL A 121 -20.31 6.97 -8.53
CA VAL A 121 -19.27 6.34 -7.71
C VAL A 121 -19.73 4.99 -7.18
N ALA A 122 -20.90 4.93 -6.55
CA ALA A 122 -21.46 3.71 -5.99
C ALA A 122 -21.64 2.63 -7.07
N ARG A 123 -22.20 3.00 -8.22
CA ARG A 123 -22.39 2.09 -9.35
C ARG A 123 -21.08 1.51 -9.84
N ALA A 124 -20.07 2.32 -10.11
CA ALA A 124 -18.77 1.86 -10.59
C ALA A 124 -18.13 0.86 -9.60
N MET A 125 -18.20 1.17 -8.30
CA MET A 125 -17.68 0.28 -7.26
C MET A 125 -18.46 -1.03 -7.17
N GLN A 126 -19.80 -0.98 -7.25
CA GLN A 126 -20.67 -2.16 -7.17
C GLN A 126 -20.50 -3.08 -8.39
N GLU A 127 -20.42 -2.52 -9.61
CA GLU A 127 -20.16 -3.28 -10.83
C GLU A 127 -18.79 -3.96 -10.78
N ALA A 128 -17.75 -3.24 -10.34
CA ALA A 128 -16.41 -3.79 -10.17
C ALA A 128 -16.36 -4.91 -9.12
N ALA A 129 -17.08 -4.76 -8.01
CA ALA A 129 -17.17 -5.76 -6.96
C ALA A 129 -17.90 -7.04 -7.43
N ALA A 130 -18.96 -6.89 -8.23
CA ALA A 130 -19.73 -8.00 -8.75
C ALA A 130 -18.99 -8.77 -9.87
N ALA A 131 -18.15 -8.09 -10.64
CA ALA A 131 -17.39 -8.68 -11.74
C ALA A 131 -16.12 -9.44 -11.30
N ASP A 132 -15.68 -9.28 -10.06
CA ASP A 132 -14.45 -9.93 -9.56
C ASP A 132 -14.73 -11.37 -9.10
N VAL A 133 -14.14 -12.32 -9.82
CA VAL A 133 -14.32 -13.76 -9.61
C VAL A 133 -13.46 -14.31 -8.47
N ASN A 134 -12.47 -13.56 -8.01
CA ASN A 134 -11.65 -13.97 -6.87
C ASN A 134 -12.44 -13.88 -5.57
N PRO A 135 -12.05 -14.62 -4.51
CA PRO A 135 -12.63 -14.39 -3.20
C PRO A 135 -12.35 -12.96 -2.71
N ALA A 136 -13.21 -12.45 -1.84
CA ALA A 136 -13.05 -11.12 -1.25
C ALA A 136 -11.79 -11.02 -0.37
N SER A 137 -11.38 -12.14 0.22
CA SER A 137 -10.15 -12.32 0.98
C SER A 137 -9.81 -13.81 1.07
N TRP A 138 -8.55 -14.10 1.40
CA TRP A 138 -8.04 -15.45 1.62
C TRP A 138 -7.73 -15.63 3.11
N SER A 139 -8.18 -16.74 3.69
CA SER A 139 -7.71 -17.20 5.00
C SER A 139 -6.33 -17.82 4.84
N ALA A 140 -5.38 -17.45 5.70
CA ALA A 140 -4.03 -18.00 5.70
C ALA A 140 -3.58 -18.34 7.12
N THR A 141 -3.10 -19.57 7.32
CA THR A 141 -2.61 -20.03 8.62
C THR A 141 -1.15 -19.68 8.79
N VAL A 142 -0.76 -19.07 9.90
CA VAL A 142 0.65 -18.84 10.23
C VAL A 142 1.34 -20.18 10.46
N LEU A 143 2.33 -20.47 9.62
CA LEU A 143 3.19 -21.64 9.78
C LEU A 143 4.40 -21.34 10.65
N GLU A 144 4.96 -20.14 10.51
CA GLU A 144 6.19 -19.75 11.18
C GLU A 144 6.16 -18.28 11.56
N HIS A 145 6.68 -17.98 12.75
CA HIS A 145 6.95 -16.64 13.21
C HIS A 145 8.36 -16.61 13.80
N ARG A 146 9.27 -15.89 13.13
CA ARG A 146 10.68 -15.79 13.51
C ARG A 146 11.02 -14.33 13.80
N ARG A 147 11.24 -14.02 15.07
CA ARG A 147 11.66 -12.69 15.50
C ARG A 147 13.17 -12.53 15.29
N LEU A 148 13.55 -11.60 14.39
CA LEU A 148 14.94 -11.35 14.01
C LEU A 148 15.61 -10.35 14.96
N THR A 149 14.89 -9.31 15.35
CA THR A 149 15.31 -8.29 16.32
C THR A 149 14.18 -8.00 17.30
N TRP A 150 14.36 -7.07 18.23
CA TRP A 150 13.29 -6.71 19.14
C TRP A 150 12.06 -6.11 18.43
N ASP A 151 12.25 -5.50 17.26
CA ASP A 151 11.24 -4.80 16.48
C ASP A 151 10.98 -5.41 15.09
N LEU A 152 11.64 -6.50 14.70
CA LEU A 152 11.49 -7.12 13.38
C LEU A 152 11.14 -8.60 13.49
N ALA A 153 10.14 -9.03 12.70
CA ALA A 153 9.79 -10.42 12.56
C ALA A 153 9.52 -10.81 11.10
N LEU A 154 9.86 -12.05 10.78
CA LEU A 154 9.43 -12.77 9.58
C LEU A 154 8.23 -13.64 9.96
N VAL A 155 7.17 -13.57 9.15
CA VAL A 155 5.99 -14.40 9.30
C VAL A 155 5.74 -15.13 8.00
N ARG A 156 5.70 -16.47 8.05
CA ARG A 156 5.29 -17.30 6.92
C ARG A 156 3.87 -17.80 7.14
N VAL A 157 3.01 -17.57 6.15
CA VAL A 157 1.61 -18.00 6.16
C VAL A 157 1.33 -18.96 5.01
N GLN A 158 0.39 -19.86 5.23
CA GLN A 158 -0.15 -20.78 4.23
C GLN A 158 -1.61 -20.41 3.95
N PRO A 159 -1.89 -19.79 2.80
CA PRO A 159 -3.25 -19.60 2.32
C PRO A 159 -3.97 -20.94 2.12
N GLU A 160 -5.28 -20.99 2.42
CA GLU A 160 -6.13 -22.14 2.13
C GLU A 160 -6.29 -22.39 0.62
N PHE A 161 -6.27 -21.32 -0.16
CA PHE A 161 -6.29 -21.32 -1.62
C PHE A 161 -5.18 -20.42 -2.15
N ALA A 162 -4.68 -20.72 -3.35
CA ALA A 162 -3.64 -19.90 -3.98
C ALA A 162 -4.08 -18.42 -4.08
N VAL A 163 -3.20 -17.53 -3.61
CA VAL A 163 -3.36 -16.09 -3.78
C VAL A 163 -2.67 -15.70 -5.09
N PRO A 164 -3.38 -15.11 -6.07
CA PRO A 164 -2.81 -14.79 -7.37
C PRO A 164 -2.03 -13.46 -7.32
N TYR A 165 -1.06 -13.35 -6.41
CA TYR A 165 -0.20 -12.18 -6.33
C TYR A 165 0.98 -12.29 -7.30
N GLN A 166 1.53 -11.16 -7.71
CA GLN A 166 2.76 -11.07 -8.50
C GLN A 166 3.90 -10.52 -7.63
N PRO A 167 5.16 -10.89 -7.91
CA PRO A 167 6.31 -10.31 -7.25
C PRO A 167 6.29 -8.77 -7.28
N GLY A 168 6.58 -8.13 -6.15
CA GLY A 168 6.55 -6.67 -6.01
C GLY A 168 5.18 -6.08 -5.63
N GLN A 169 4.10 -6.89 -5.65
CA GLN A 169 2.80 -6.46 -5.14
C GLN A 169 2.77 -6.41 -3.61
N TYR A 170 1.72 -5.78 -3.08
CA TYR A 170 1.38 -5.78 -1.66
C TYR A 170 -0.09 -6.15 -1.49
N MET A 171 -0.50 -6.52 -0.28
CA MET A 171 -1.90 -6.84 0.02
C MET A 171 -2.27 -6.34 1.40
N SER A 172 -3.55 -6.04 1.62
CA SER A 172 -4.02 -5.72 2.96
C SER A 172 -4.09 -7.00 3.79
N VAL A 173 -3.53 -6.99 4.98
CA VAL A 173 -3.51 -8.09 5.93
C VAL A 173 -4.24 -7.68 7.19
N GLU A 174 -5.09 -8.57 7.69
CA GLU A 174 -5.69 -8.50 9.01
C GLU A 174 -5.24 -9.67 9.86
N VAL A 175 -4.88 -9.37 11.10
CA VAL A 175 -4.41 -10.34 12.09
C VAL A 175 -5.41 -10.47 13.24
N PRO A 176 -5.56 -11.65 13.85
CA PRO A 176 -6.59 -11.90 14.86
C PRO A 176 -6.40 -11.05 16.13
N GLN A 177 -5.17 -10.61 16.43
CA GLN A 177 -4.86 -9.76 17.57
C GLN A 177 -5.43 -8.34 17.43
N ARG A 178 -5.70 -7.89 16.20
CA ARG A 178 -6.17 -6.54 15.87
C ARG A 178 -7.25 -6.62 14.78
N PRO A 179 -8.42 -7.19 15.09
CA PRO A 179 -9.48 -7.37 14.10
C PRO A 179 -9.93 -6.03 13.53
N ARG A 180 -10.26 -6.03 12.25
CA ARG A 180 -10.72 -4.87 11.44
C ARG A 180 -9.68 -3.77 11.25
N LEU A 181 -8.46 -3.96 11.72
CA LEU A 181 -7.33 -3.07 11.47
C LEU A 181 -6.42 -3.65 10.37
N TRP A 182 -6.85 -3.46 9.13
CA TRP A 182 -6.11 -3.91 7.95
C TRP A 182 -4.85 -3.06 7.73
N ARG A 183 -3.73 -3.71 7.39
CA ARG A 183 -2.45 -3.07 7.03
C ARG A 183 -1.87 -3.66 5.78
N TYR A 184 -1.28 -2.82 4.93
CA TYR A 184 -0.60 -3.30 3.74
C TYR A 184 0.73 -3.93 4.12
N LEU A 185 0.96 -5.16 3.66
CA LEU A 185 2.22 -5.88 3.74
C LEU A 185 2.56 -6.40 2.34
N SER A 186 3.84 -6.37 2.01
CA SER A 186 4.35 -6.91 0.75
C SER A 186 4.93 -8.31 0.99
N PRO A 187 4.53 -9.32 0.20
CA PRO A 187 5.24 -10.60 0.18
C PRO A 187 6.74 -10.40 -0.07
N ALA A 188 7.56 -11.16 0.64
CA ALA A 188 9.01 -11.17 0.52
C ALA A 188 9.51 -12.26 -0.47
N ASN A 189 8.63 -13.15 -0.93
CA ASN A 189 8.93 -14.19 -1.90
C ASN A 189 8.03 -14.10 -3.14
N ALA A 190 8.53 -14.61 -4.26
CA ALA A 190 7.72 -14.85 -5.45
C ALA A 190 6.67 -15.95 -5.17
N PRO A 191 5.55 -16.01 -5.92
CA PRO A 191 4.61 -17.12 -5.83
C PRO A 191 5.33 -18.46 -6.04
N ARG A 192 5.06 -19.43 -5.17
CA ARG A 192 5.67 -20.78 -5.18
C ARG A 192 4.60 -21.85 -5.32
N GLU A 193 5.00 -23.05 -5.74
CA GLU A 193 4.10 -24.21 -5.85
C GLU A 193 3.49 -24.61 -4.50
N ASP A 194 4.22 -24.41 -3.39
CA ASP A 194 3.70 -24.66 -2.04
C ASP A 194 2.66 -23.62 -1.59
N GLY A 195 2.51 -22.51 -2.33
CA GLY A 195 1.59 -21.42 -2.03
C GLY A 195 1.96 -20.58 -0.81
N GLY A 196 3.12 -20.83 -0.19
CA GLY A 196 3.56 -20.11 1.01
C GLY A 196 3.86 -18.64 0.74
N ILE A 197 3.47 -17.77 1.68
CA ILE A 197 3.73 -16.33 1.61
C ILE A 197 4.51 -15.89 2.84
N GLU A 198 5.64 -15.25 2.63
CA GLU A 198 6.52 -14.70 3.65
C GLU A 198 6.35 -13.18 3.75
N PHE A 199 6.23 -12.65 4.96
CA PHE A 199 6.14 -11.22 5.23
C PHE A 199 7.23 -10.78 6.20
N HIS A 200 7.89 -9.66 5.92
CA HIS A 200 8.84 -9.02 6.83
C HIS A 200 8.22 -7.78 7.46
N VAL A 201 8.02 -7.82 8.78
CA VAL A 201 7.26 -6.79 9.49
C VAL A 201 8.12 -6.15 10.56
N ARG A 202 8.34 -4.85 10.43
CA ARG A 202 8.96 -4.02 11.46
C ARG A 202 7.89 -3.30 12.29
N ALA A 203 8.07 -3.30 13.60
CA ALA A 203 7.23 -2.60 14.55
C ALA A 203 7.40 -1.09 14.40
N VAL A 204 6.39 -0.43 13.84
CA VAL A 204 6.29 1.04 13.86
C VAL A 204 5.99 1.53 15.27
N ASP A 205 6.68 2.60 15.71
CA ASP A 205 6.40 3.24 17.01
C ASP A 205 4.98 3.80 17.06
N GLY A 206 4.30 3.63 18.20
CA GLY A 206 2.86 3.90 18.33
C GLY A 206 1.94 3.04 17.45
N GLY A 207 2.48 2.14 16.62
CA GLY A 207 1.75 1.29 15.68
C GLY A 207 1.04 0.12 16.37
N TRP A 208 -0.28 0.02 16.18
CA TRP A 208 -1.10 -0.98 16.87
C TRP A 208 -0.97 -2.39 16.29
N VAL A 209 -0.88 -2.47 14.96
CA VAL A 209 -0.90 -3.74 14.19
C VAL A 209 0.51 -4.30 14.03
N SER A 210 1.48 -3.49 13.59
CA SER A 210 2.88 -3.90 13.42
C SER A 210 3.48 -4.48 14.70
N ARG A 211 3.25 -3.83 15.86
CA ARG A 211 3.69 -4.35 17.16
C ARG A 211 2.99 -5.65 17.55
N ALA A 212 1.70 -5.77 17.23
CA ALA A 212 0.96 -7.00 17.48
C ALA A 212 1.52 -8.15 16.66
N ILE A 213 1.83 -7.91 15.38
CA ILE A 213 2.46 -8.90 14.50
C ILE A 213 3.80 -9.36 15.09
N VAL A 214 4.71 -8.43 15.35
CA VAL A 214 6.08 -8.76 15.79
C VAL A 214 6.11 -9.45 17.17
N SER A 215 5.22 -9.06 18.09
CA SER A 215 5.30 -9.53 19.49
C SER A 215 4.34 -10.68 19.82
N HIS A 216 3.25 -10.84 19.08
CA HIS A 216 2.13 -11.70 19.52
C HIS A 216 1.62 -12.67 18.45
N THR A 217 2.17 -12.66 17.24
CA THR A 217 1.84 -13.70 16.24
C THR A 217 2.31 -15.06 16.72
N GLN A 218 1.45 -16.07 16.56
CA GLN A 218 1.75 -17.45 16.90
C GLN A 218 1.49 -18.37 15.70
N PRO A 219 2.29 -19.44 15.52
CA PRO A 219 1.91 -20.51 14.62
C PRO A 219 0.50 -21.03 14.93
N GLY A 220 -0.31 -21.22 13.90
CA GLY A 220 -1.73 -21.57 14.02
C GLY A 220 -2.69 -20.38 14.00
N ASP A 221 -2.22 -19.13 14.16
CA ASP A 221 -3.07 -17.96 13.93
C ASP A 221 -3.60 -17.95 12.49
N VAL A 222 -4.86 -17.54 12.32
CA VAL A 222 -5.47 -17.38 11.00
C VAL A 222 -5.52 -15.90 10.65
N TRP A 223 -4.74 -15.52 9.65
CA TRP A 223 -4.72 -14.18 9.06
C TRP A 223 -5.71 -14.11 7.90
N ARG A 224 -6.20 -12.90 7.60
CA ARG A 224 -6.97 -12.62 6.38
C ARG A 224 -6.15 -11.76 5.45
N LEU A 225 -6.00 -12.22 4.21
CA LEU A 225 -5.30 -11.54 3.14
C LEU A 225 -6.33 -10.96 2.17
N GLY A 226 -6.27 -9.66 1.91
CA GLY A 226 -7.08 -9.02 0.88
C GLY A 226 -6.48 -9.26 -0.52
N PRO A 227 -7.15 -8.78 -1.57
CA PRO A 227 -6.63 -8.86 -2.93
C PRO A 227 -5.25 -8.22 -3.06
N PRO A 228 -4.35 -8.79 -3.88
CA PRO A 228 -3.07 -8.18 -4.16
C PRO A 228 -3.23 -6.89 -4.98
N LEU A 229 -2.36 -5.93 -4.71
CA LEU A 229 -2.35 -4.57 -5.21
C LEU A 229 -0.92 -4.16 -5.56
N GLY A 230 -0.77 -3.03 -6.24
CA GLY A 230 0.54 -2.47 -6.56
C GLY A 230 1.03 -2.87 -7.95
N ARG A 231 2.05 -2.14 -8.40
CA ARG A 231 2.55 -2.15 -9.77
C ARG A 231 4.08 -2.20 -9.85
N LEU A 232 4.77 -2.41 -8.72
CA LEU A 232 6.20 -2.67 -8.77
C LEU A 232 6.38 -4.04 -9.42
N ALA A 233 7.10 -4.05 -10.53
CA ALA A 233 7.38 -5.24 -11.32
C ALA A 233 8.60 -4.98 -12.20
N VAL A 234 9.23 -6.05 -12.66
CA VAL A 234 10.27 -6.04 -13.69
C VAL A 234 9.73 -6.80 -14.90
N ASP A 235 9.70 -6.13 -16.05
CA ASP A 235 9.46 -6.78 -17.32
C ASP A 235 10.80 -7.25 -17.89
N ARG A 236 10.98 -8.57 -18.05
CA ARG A 236 12.22 -9.14 -18.59
C ARG A 236 12.38 -8.91 -20.09
N ALA A 237 11.32 -8.53 -20.80
CA ALA A 237 11.38 -8.18 -22.21
C ALA A 237 11.85 -6.72 -22.44
N ASP A 238 11.93 -5.92 -21.38
CA ASP A 238 12.48 -4.56 -21.42
C ASP A 238 14.01 -4.63 -21.54
N ASP A 239 14.58 -3.84 -22.45
CA ASP A 239 16.03 -3.81 -22.70
C ASP A 239 16.80 -2.95 -21.68
N ARG A 240 16.06 -2.23 -20.82
CA ARG A 240 16.63 -1.40 -19.76
C ARG A 240 17.22 -2.23 -18.63
N GLY A 241 18.26 -1.68 -17.99
CA GLY A 241 18.73 -2.18 -16.70
C GLY A 241 17.69 -1.92 -15.60
N VAL A 242 17.85 -2.54 -14.44
CA VAL A 242 16.99 -2.31 -13.28
C VAL A 242 17.81 -1.76 -12.13
N LEU A 243 17.34 -0.66 -11.55
CA LEU A 243 17.86 -0.10 -10.31
C LEU A 243 16.80 -0.30 -9.22
N MET A 244 17.15 -1.06 -8.19
CA MET A 244 16.33 -1.29 -7.01
C MET A 244 16.90 -0.51 -5.83
N ILE A 245 16.05 0.21 -5.10
CA ILE A 245 16.45 1.01 -3.93
C ILE A 245 15.52 0.65 -2.77
N ALA A 246 16.05 -0.05 -1.77
CA ALA A 246 15.31 -0.56 -0.64
C ALA A 246 15.81 0.02 0.69
N GLY A 247 14.89 0.52 1.52
CA GLY A 247 15.18 0.93 2.90
C GLY A 247 14.50 0.02 3.92
N GLY A 248 15.28 -0.60 4.82
CA GLY A 248 14.74 -1.45 5.90
C GLY A 248 13.87 -2.61 5.40
N THR A 249 12.62 -2.71 5.86
CA THR A 249 11.67 -3.75 5.37
C THR A 249 11.11 -3.46 3.98
N GLY A 250 11.39 -2.30 3.39
CA GLY A 250 11.09 -2.01 1.98
C GLY A 250 11.82 -2.93 1.00
N VAL A 251 12.76 -3.73 1.47
CA VAL A 251 13.40 -4.78 0.66
C VAL A 251 12.46 -5.93 0.32
N ALA A 252 11.40 -6.18 1.11
CA ALA A 252 10.49 -7.32 0.89
C ALA A 252 9.90 -7.39 -0.55
N PRO A 253 9.23 -6.35 -1.09
CA PRO A 253 8.71 -6.42 -2.46
C PRO A 253 9.81 -6.58 -3.50
N LEU A 254 11.00 -6.02 -3.28
CA LEU A 254 12.13 -6.12 -4.22
C LEU A 254 12.77 -7.50 -4.15
N ARG A 255 12.86 -8.10 -2.96
CA ARG A 255 13.30 -9.49 -2.76
C ARG A 255 12.36 -10.46 -3.46
N ALA A 256 11.04 -10.26 -3.39
CA ALA A 256 10.10 -11.08 -4.15
C ALA A 256 10.38 -11.02 -5.66
N ILE A 257 10.69 -9.84 -6.20
CA ILE A 257 11.07 -9.69 -7.61
C ILE A 257 12.39 -10.42 -7.91
N LEU A 258 13.40 -10.28 -7.05
CA LEU A 258 14.69 -10.97 -7.22
C LEU A 258 14.56 -12.50 -7.15
N ASP A 259 13.70 -13.00 -6.26
CA ASP A 259 13.36 -14.42 -6.13
C ASP A 259 12.67 -14.98 -7.38
N ASP A 260 11.82 -14.18 -8.05
CA ASP A 260 11.24 -14.52 -9.34
C ASP A 260 12.27 -14.53 -10.48
N LEU A 261 13.09 -13.48 -10.58
CA LEU A 261 14.14 -13.37 -11.59
C LEU A 261 15.14 -14.54 -11.50
N ALA A 262 15.48 -14.98 -10.29
CA ALA A 262 16.41 -16.10 -10.07
C ALA A 262 15.96 -17.45 -10.64
N GLN A 263 14.68 -17.58 -11.03
CA GLN A 263 14.15 -18.78 -11.68
C GLN A 263 14.53 -18.85 -13.17
N TRP A 264 15.11 -17.79 -13.73
CA TRP A 264 15.41 -17.67 -15.16
C TRP A 264 16.90 -17.54 -15.42
N GLY A 265 17.38 -18.16 -16.51
CA GLY A 265 18.79 -18.11 -16.90
C GLY A 265 19.23 -16.75 -17.49
N GLU A 266 18.29 -15.98 -18.05
CA GLU A 266 18.54 -14.66 -18.63
C GLU A 266 17.64 -13.62 -17.96
N ASN A 267 18.27 -12.56 -17.45
CA ASN A 267 17.63 -11.46 -16.72
C ASN A 267 18.30 -10.13 -17.08
N PRO A 268 17.59 -9.00 -16.92
CA PRO A 268 18.21 -7.69 -17.01
C PRO A 268 19.29 -7.53 -15.93
N LYS A 269 20.25 -6.64 -16.16
CA LYS A 269 21.23 -6.27 -15.12
C LYS A 269 20.50 -5.52 -13.99
N VAL A 270 20.62 -6.01 -12.77
CA VAL A 270 19.99 -5.45 -11.57
C VAL A 270 21.03 -4.91 -10.62
N GLN A 271 20.88 -3.64 -10.24
CA GLN A 271 21.64 -2.98 -9.19
C GLN A 271 20.73 -2.73 -8.00
N LEU A 272 20.97 -3.39 -6.87
CA LEU A 272 20.23 -3.18 -5.63
C LEU A 272 21.05 -2.34 -4.65
N PHE A 273 20.53 -1.18 -4.27
CA PHE A 273 20.98 -0.43 -3.11
C PHE A 273 20.07 -0.76 -1.93
N TYR A 274 20.64 -1.38 -0.89
CA TYR A 274 19.90 -1.77 0.31
C TYR A 274 20.44 -1.02 1.52
N GLY A 275 19.61 -0.18 2.13
CA GLY A 275 20.06 0.78 3.13
C GLY A 275 19.28 0.79 4.44
N GLY A 276 19.97 1.24 5.50
CA GLY A 276 19.43 1.43 6.84
C GLY A 276 20.37 2.26 7.73
N PRO A 277 19.91 2.65 8.94
CA PRO A 277 20.73 3.43 9.86
C PRO A 277 22.07 2.78 10.20
N SER A 278 22.10 1.46 10.37
CA SER A 278 23.29 0.69 10.73
C SER A 278 23.35 -0.66 10.00
N ARG A 279 24.45 -1.39 10.15
CA ARG A 279 24.61 -2.75 9.58
C ARG A 279 23.55 -3.74 10.09
N GLU A 280 23.10 -3.57 11.33
CA GLU A 280 22.07 -4.42 11.95
C GLU A 280 20.69 -4.24 11.32
N ASP A 281 20.43 -3.06 10.74
CA ASP A 281 19.18 -2.79 10.02
C ASP A 281 19.09 -3.51 8.67
N LEU A 282 20.25 -3.93 8.14
CA LEU A 282 20.36 -4.70 6.90
C LEU A 282 20.19 -6.21 7.17
N TYR A 283 19.07 -6.56 7.79
CA TYR A 283 18.77 -7.92 8.28
C TYR A 283 18.81 -8.99 7.18
N ASP A 284 18.50 -8.60 5.94
CA ASP A 284 18.40 -9.50 4.79
C ASP A 284 19.66 -9.53 3.90
N LEU A 285 20.71 -8.81 4.30
CA LEU A 285 21.87 -8.58 3.44
C LEU A 285 22.61 -9.87 3.09
N ASP A 286 22.69 -10.81 4.02
CA ASP A 286 23.45 -12.04 3.81
C ASP A 286 22.73 -12.98 2.81
N GLU A 287 21.39 -13.04 2.86
CA GLU A 287 20.58 -13.77 1.87
C GLU A 287 20.70 -13.13 0.48
N LEU A 288 20.64 -11.79 0.40
CA LEU A 288 20.82 -11.06 -0.86
C LEU A 288 22.23 -11.23 -1.45
N ARG A 289 23.26 -11.27 -0.61
CA ARG A 289 24.64 -11.54 -1.06
C ARG A 289 24.81 -12.96 -1.56
N ALA A 290 24.19 -13.95 -0.91
CA ALA A 290 24.19 -15.33 -1.38
C ALA A 290 23.49 -15.44 -2.76
N LEU A 291 22.38 -14.71 -2.95
CA LEU A 291 21.71 -14.64 -4.24
C LEU A 291 22.61 -14.02 -5.32
N ALA A 292 23.25 -12.88 -5.04
CA ALA A 292 24.16 -12.22 -5.97
C ALA A 292 25.39 -13.08 -6.33
N ALA A 293 25.90 -13.88 -5.38
CA ALA A 293 27.05 -14.76 -5.61
C ALA A 293 26.77 -15.86 -6.66
N THR A 294 25.50 -16.22 -6.86
CA THR A 294 25.08 -17.24 -7.84
C THR A 294 24.42 -16.65 -9.08
N ASN A 295 24.20 -15.33 -9.12
CA ASN A 295 23.48 -14.62 -10.18
C ASN A 295 24.29 -13.41 -10.69
N PRO A 296 25.11 -13.57 -11.75
CA PRO A 296 25.98 -12.50 -12.27
C PRO A 296 25.26 -11.24 -12.76
N TRP A 297 23.96 -11.32 -13.01
CA TRP A 297 23.12 -10.19 -13.38
C TRP A 297 22.75 -9.30 -12.18
N LEU A 298 22.95 -9.76 -10.94
CA LEU A 298 22.62 -9.04 -9.71
C LEU A 298 23.87 -8.49 -9.03
N THR A 299 23.84 -7.21 -8.67
CA THR A 299 24.83 -6.58 -7.79
C THR A 299 24.11 -5.95 -6.60
N VAL A 300 24.61 -6.21 -5.38
CA VAL A 300 24.03 -5.71 -4.13
C VAL A 300 25.01 -4.78 -3.44
N THR A 301 24.61 -3.52 -3.29
CA THR A 301 25.37 -2.45 -2.62
C THR A 301 24.68 -2.11 -1.30
N PRO A 302 25.22 -2.56 -0.15
CA PRO A 302 24.70 -2.15 1.14
C PRO A 302 25.10 -0.72 1.48
N VAL A 303 24.18 0.04 2.07
CA VAL A 303 24.36 1.45 2.41
C VAL A 303 24.03 1.65 3.90
N ILE A 304 24.93 2.27 4.66
CA ILE A 304 24.71 2.55 6.09
C ILE A 304 24.91 4.04 6.38
N GLU A 305 24.00 4.62 7.17
CA GLU A 305 24.03 6.06 7.49
C GLU A 305 24.95 6.37 8.67
N HIS A 306 25.02 5.47 9.65
CA HIS A 306 25.71 5.63 10.92
C HIS A 306 26.54 4.38 11.26
N GLY A 307 27.53 4.58 12.15
CA GLY A 307 28.46 3.55 12.59
C GLY A 307 29.81 3.62 11.90
N ASP A 308 30.73 2.76 12.35
CA ASP A 308 32.07 2.63 11.78
C ASP A 308 31.99 2.12 10.34
N GLU A 309 32.98 2.48 9.51
CA GLU A 309 33.10 1.97 8.14
C GLU A 309 33.11 0.43 8.16
N ALA A 310 32.03 -0.16 7.66
CA ALA A 310 31.90 -1.59 7.54
C ALA A 310 32.43 -2.03 6.16
N PRO A 311 33.34 -3.03 6.08
CA PRO A 311 33.87 -3.50 4.80
C PRO A 311 32.76 -3.88 3.80
N GLY A 312 32.86 -3.31 2.60
CA GLY A 312 31.89 -3.56 1.53
C GLY A 312 30.55 -2.84 1.69
N CYS A 313 30.44 -1.84 2.59
CA CYS A 313 29.29 -0.94 2.70
C CYS A 313 29.65 0.46 2.23
N VAL A 314 28.69 1.15 1.61
CA VAL A 314 28.79 2.57 1.27
C VAL A 314 28.26 3.39 2.44
N GLN A 315 29.02 4.40 2.88
CA GLN A 315 28.58 5.32 3.93
C GLN A 315 27.70 6.43 3.35
N GLY A 316 26.60 6.75 4.02
CA GLY A 316 25.69 7.86 3.69
C GLY A 316 24.24 7.41 3.54
N THR A 317 23.39 8.31 3.09
CA THR A 317 21.98 7.97 2.82
C THR A 317 21.81 7.24 1.49
N LEU A 318 20.73 6.46 1.33
CA LEU A 318 20.40 5.82 0.04
C LEU A 318 20.32 6.83 -1.11
N ALA A 319 19.72 8.00 -0.85
CA ALA A 319 19.62 9.07 -1.83
C ALA A 319 21.01 9.57 -2.30
N GLU A 320 21.98 9.65 -1.38
CA GLU A 320 23.37 10.01 -1.71
C GLU A 320 24.06 8.93 -2.51
N ALA A 321 24.06 7.70 -1.99
CA ALA A 321 24.77 6.58 -2.58
C ALA A 321 24.32 6.32 -4.03
N VAL A 322 23.01 6.40 -4.31
CA VAL A 322 22.48 6.16 -5.64
C VAL A 322 22.78 7.31 -6.62
N THR A 323 22.69 8.57 -6.17
CA THR A 323 22.89 9.74 -7.04
C THR A 323 24.37 10.05 -7.30
N GLN A 324 25.27 9.61 -6.43
CA GLN A 324 26.71 9.64 -6.69
C GLN A 324 27.13 8.77 -7.87
N GLN A 325 26.34 7.75 -8.24
CA GLN A 325 26.58 6.90 -9.39
C GLN A 325 25.93 7.41 -10.69
N GLY A 326 25.26 8.56 -10.65
CA GLY A 326 24.71 9.25 -11.83
C GLY A 326 23.19 9.30 -11.89
N SER A 327 22.67 9.60 -13.08
CA SER A 327 21.23 9.78 -13.36
C SER A 327 20.50 8.50 -13.81
N TRP A 328 21.25 7.41 -13.96
CA TRP A 328 20.76 6.08 -14.36
C TRP A 328 19.93 6.07 -15.65
N PRO A 329 20.44 6.63 -16.77
CA PRO A 329 19.73 6.56 -18.04
C PRO A 329 19.57 5.10 -18.48
N GLY A 330 18.46 4.78 -19.13
CA GLY A 330 18.18 3.42 -19.58
C GLY A 330 17.96 2.42 -18.43
N HIS A 331 17.54 2.88 -17.26
CA HIS A 331 17.17 2.00 -16.14
C HIS A 331 15.69 2.16 -15.76
N ARG A 332 15.04 1.05 -15.44
CA ARG A 332 13.80 1.05 -14.66
C ARG A 332 14.16 1.16 -13.19
N ILE A 333 13.58 2.12 -12.49
CA ILE A 333 13.95 2.45 -11.11
C ILE A 333 12.80 2.08 -10.19
N LEU A 334 13.06 1.18 -9.23
CA LEU A 334 12.09 0.69 -8.25
C LEU A 334 12.53 1.13 -6.84
N VAL A 335 11.67 1.87 -6.13
CA VAL A 335 12.00 2.42 -4.80
C VAL A 335 11.00 1.93 -3.76
N ALA A 336 11.47 1.33 -2.66
CA ALA A 336 10.61 0.82 -1.61
C ALA A 336 11.21 1.04 -0.20
N GLY A 337 10.40 1.47 0.75
CA GLY A 337 10.85 1.77 2.12
C GLY A 337 9.99 2.83 2.80
N SER A 338 10.58 3.55 3.77
CA SER A 338 9.82 4.55 4.53
C SER A 338 9.38 5.72 3.65
N PRO A 339 8.25 6.38 3.97
CA PRO A 339 7.79 7.58 3.25
C PRO A 339 8.88 8.66 3.11
N ALA A 340 9.68 8.87 4.16
CA ALA A 340 10.73 9.86 4.19
C ALA A 340 11.87 9.48 3.23
N MET A 341 12.29 8.21 3.25
CA MET A 341 13.33 7.69 2.36
C MET A 341 12.90 7.79 0.90
N ILE A 342 11.68 7.33 0.56
CA ILE A 342 11.20 7.36 -0.83
C ILE A 342 11.15 8.80 -1.33
N ARG A 343 10.59 9.75 -0.55
CA ARG A 343 10.56 11.17 -0.95
C ARG A 343 11.96 11.76 -1.15
N ALA A 344 12.89 11.51 -0.23
CA ALA A 344 14.26 12.01 -0.33
C ALA A 344 14.97 11.45 -1.56
N THR A 345 14.88 10.14 -1.80
CA THR A 345 15.48 9.45 -2.93
C THR A 345 14.90 9.95 -4.25
N VAL A 346 13.57 9.90 -4.42
CA VAL A 346 12.91 10.32 -5.68
C VAL A 346 13.21 11.79 -5.97
N SER A 347 13.10 12.68 -4.98
CA SER A 347 13.40 14.10 -5.16
C SER A 347 14.84 14.31 -5.64
N ARG A 348 15.81 13.62 -5.04
CA ARG A 348 17.22 13.79 -5.39
C ARG A 348 17.55 13.21 -6.76
N MET A 349 16.92 12.10 -7.14
CA MET A 349 17.09 11.48 -8.46
C MET A 349 16.53 12.38 -9.57
N LEU A 350 15.36 12.99 -9.36
CA LEU A 350 14.80 13.96 -10.32
C LEU A 350 15.76 15.17 -10.50
N VAL A 351 16.33 15.69 -9.41
CA VAL A 351 17.33 16.77 -9.46
C VAL A 351 18.62 16.32 -10.18
N ALA A 352 19.02 15.06 -10.00
CA ALA A 352 20.18 14.48 -10.69
C ALA A 352 19.92 14.18 -12.17
N GLY A 353 18.68 14.32 -12.67
CA GLY A 353 18.33 14.17 -14.08
C GLY A 353 17.67 12.83 -14.44
N SER A 354 17.26 12.02 -13.46
CA SER A 354 16.40 10.87 -13.71
C SER A 354 15.00 11.33 -14.19
N ALA A 355 14.47 10.71 -15.26
CA ALA A 355 13.11 10.97 -15.73
C ALA A 355 12.06 10.40 -14.78
N LEU A 356 10.89 11.04 -14.67
CA LEU A 356 9.84 10.59 -13.72
C LEU A 356 9.19 9.26 -14.15
N ASP A 357 9.01 9.06 -15.45
CA ASP A 357 8.37 7.88 -16.05
C ASP A 357 9.17 6.58 -15.86
N GLN A 358 10.48 6.69 -15.60
CA GLN A 358 11.33 5.55 -15.29
C GLN A 358 11.26 5.12 -13.81
N ILE A 359 10.70 5.95 -12.92
CA ILE A 359 10.64 5.71 -11.48
C ILE A 359 9.26 5.15 -11.09
N ALA A 360 9.26 3.98 -10.47
CA ALA A 360 8.14 3.42 -9.74
C ALA A 360 8.51 3.27 -8.26
N TYR A 361 7.55 3.47 -7.38
CA TYR A 361 7.76 3.32 -5.94
C TYR A 361 6.58 2.64 -5.27
N ASP A 362 6.86 1.93 -4.18
CA ASP A 362 5.85 1.29 -3.33
C ASP A 362 4.94 2.38 -2.74
N PRO A 363 3.60 2.24 -2.79
CA PRO A 363 2.74 3.27 -2.26
C PRO A 363 2.87 3.35 -0.75
N PHE A 364 3.30 4.50 -0.28
CA PHE A 364 3.27 4.85 1.13
C PHE A 364 2.09 5.79 1.37
N THR A 365 1.08 5.32 2.10
CA THR A 365 0.06 6.22 2.64
C THR A 365 0.72 7.06 3.73
N ILE A 366 0.68 8.38 3.58
CA ILE A 366 0.99 9.31 4.67
C ILE A 366 -0.19 9.22 5.63
N ASP A 367 -0.29 8.16 6.44
CA ASP A 367 -1.35 8.01 7.44
C ASP A 367 -1.49 9.27 8.32
#